data_AF-A0A9C8HAV5-F1
#
_entry.id   AF-A0A9C8HAV5-F1
#
_cell.length_a   1.000
_cell.length_b   1.000
_cell.length_c   1.000
_cell.angle_alpha   90.00
_cell.angle_beta   90.00
_cell.angle_gamma   90.00
#
_symmetry.space_group_name_H-M   'P 1'
#
loop_
_entity.id
_entity.type
_entity.pdbx_description
1 polymer ?
#
loop_
_entity_poly.entity_id
_entity_poly.type
_entity_poly.pdbx_seq_one_letter_code
_entity_poly.pdbx_strand_id
1 'polypeptide(L)'
;MIRDFKAQIFCRENNLSKREIDTGDQVWIDRIEDFFRRTSILPPDGDPAEYAAAFEAVYPQPRHRRQYISDAITKGKPCFGHRVLGSLLTARKIDCVFTTNFDPLVEEAAYAANSLLPTGQQARPTVAAIDSAERALRCLNESDWPLVAKLHGDYQSASIKNTGSELERQDERMRHVLIEVSKRYGLVFVGYSGRDASIMEALNSVLQESAPFPNGLYWVTSSASRLLPAVAQFLKSAQSAGVDVAVVECKTFDELAADVIKHIDLPQVLLEHVMQGRPAPRAVPVKLPDATPRSFPVLRYSSLLIESMPTNARRITLARPVTSPEVRALLKERRSRAVVAANGRELAVFGKDEELLAALAPLGAQVAGNIELDAVKDSWALGLLYDALVTALSRNRPLIPRFRRSGHSLVVAAPRVHEDQERCRRRAQELNKLRSAYGSELTGKVPDLMLPYQEGVSLKLEKIEERWWCGFEPYTFVDIPRIDRLPAGETESVELTHDIISAPPDRRGGDPAGDWRRERWARKYNRQWAEIIDAWAQILTATNDRKVRAFGLNAGTGIDAVFAISHVTGWSRPGHHHPYFDRSK
;
A
#
# COMPACT_ATOMS: atom_id res chain seq x y z
N MET A 1 -6.24 15.72 -13.46
CA MET A 1 -6.73 16.84 -14.29
C MET A 1 -7.92 16.44 -15.14
N ILE A 2 -7.83 15.44 -16.03
CA ILE A 2 -8.97 15.01 -16.87
C ILE A 2 -10.24 14.66 -16.07
N ARG A 3 -10.09 14.00 -14.92
CA ARG A 3 -11.20 13.70 -14.00
C ARG A 3 -11.93 14.95 -13.51
N ASP A 4 -11.19 16.03 -13.23
CA ASP A 4 -11.77 17.30 -12.79
C ASP A 4 -12.54 17.99 -13.91
N PHE A 5 -12.10 17.82 -15.16
CA PHE A 5 -12.82 18.32 -16.34
C PHE A 5 -14.10 17.51 -16.58
N LYS A 6 -14.00 16.17 -16.55
CA LYS A 6 -15.17 15.27 -16.63
C LYS A 6 -16.20 15.59 -15.55
N ALA A 7 -15.77 15.81 -14.31
CA ALA A 7 -16.65 16.19 -13.21
C ALA A 7 -17.35 17.55 -13.45
N GLN A 8 -16.63 18.56 -13.96
CA GLN A 8 -17.23 19.86 -14.28
C GLN A 8 -18.26 19.77 -15.40
N ILE A 9 -17.97 19.01 -16.45
CA ILE A 9 -18.92 18.76 -17.54
C ILE A 9 -20.13 18.01 -16.98
N PHE A 10 -19.92 16.92 -16.24
CA PHE A 10 -21.01 16.15 -15.62
C PHE A 10 -21.92 17.01 -14.74
N CYS A 11 -21.34 17.86 -13.87
CA CYS A 11 -22.09 18.81 -13.06
C CYS A 11 -22.94 19.76 -13.92
N ARG A 12 -22.35 20.31 -14.98
CA ARG A 12 -23.03 21.25 -15.89
C ARG A 12 -24.21 20.58 -16.61
N GLU A 13 -24.01 19.38 -17.13
CA GLU A 13 -25.05 18.67 -17.90
C GLU A 13 -26.16 18.10 -17.01
N ASN A 14 -25.87 17.77 -15.75
CA ASN A 14 -26.87 17.24 -14.78
C ASN A 14 -27.42 18.32 -13.83
N ASN A 15 -27.02 19.58 -14.01
CA ASN A 15 -27.39 20.71 -13.16
C ASN A 15 -27.11 20.48 -11.66
N LEU A 16 -25.96 19.86 -11.37
CA LEU A 16 -25.48 19.56 -10.01
C LEU A 16 -24.38 20.55 -9.59
N SER A 17 -24.31 20.84 -8.29
CA SER A 17 -23.22 21.64 -7.74
C SER A 17 -21.95 20.80 -7.59
N LYS A 18 -20.77 21.38 -7.90
CA LYS A 18 -19.48 20.72 -7.64
C LYS A 18 -19.27 20.40 -6.14
N ARG A 19 -20.01 21.05 -5.23
CA ARG A 19 -19.96 20.78 -3.78
C ARG A 19 -20.69 19.49 -3.38
N GLU A 20 -21.56 18.97 -4.24
CA GLU A 20 -22.34 17.76 -3.99
C GLU A 20 -21.65 16.49 -4.48
N ILE A 21 -20.52 16.66 -5.19
CA ILE A 21 -19.75 15.57 -5.78
C ILE A 21 -18.39 15.48 -5.11
N ASP A 22 -18.02 14.27 -4.68
CA ASP A 22 -16.68 13.95 -4.25
C ASP A 22 -15.96 13.17 -5.37
N THR A 23 -15.02 13.82 -6.05
CA THR A 23 -14.24 13.19 -7.13
C THR A 23 -13.19 12.20 -6.64
N GLY A 24 -13.04 12.05 -5.31
CA GLY A 24 -12.25 11.00 -4.66
C GLY A 24 -13.06 9.75 -4.31
N ASP A 25 -14.39 9.81 -4.31
CA ASP A 25 -15.28 8.68 -4.03
C ASP A 25 -15.50 7.82 -5.29
N GLN A 26 -15.30 6.51 -5.16
CA GLN A 26 -15.48 5.54 -6.24
C GLN A 26 -16.91 5.55 -6.81
N VAL A 27 -17.92 5.78 -5.97
CA VAL A 27 -19.32 5.83 -6.43
C VAL A 27 -19.54 6.99 -7.39
N TRP A 28 -18.96 8.15 -7.10
CA TRP A 28 -19.05 9.31 -7.99
C TRP A 28 -18.20 9.15 -9.24
N ILE A 29 -17.02 8.55 -9.13
CA ILE A 29 -16.18 8.20 -10.28
C ILE A 29 -16.94 7.31 -11.26
N ASP A 30 -17.53 6.22 -10.77
CA ASP A 30 -18.28 5.26 -11.59
C ASP A 30 -19.49 5.91 -12.27
N ARG A 31 -20.21 6.80 -11.55
CA ARG A 31 -21.34 7.56 -12.11
C ARG A 31 -20.93 8.51 -13.22
N ILE A 32 -19.84 9.25 -13.02
CA ILE A 32 -19.30 10.18 -14.02
C ILE A 32 -18.85 9.39 -15.26
N GLU A 33 -18.16 8.27 -15.06
CA GLU A 33 -17.72 7.41 -16.16
C GLU A 33 -18.90 6.80 -16.94
N ASP A 34 -19.91 6.27 -16.25
CA ASP A 34 -21.11 5.70 -16.89
C ASP A 34 -21.90 6.77 -17.68
N PHE A 35 -21.96 8.02 -17.19
CA PHE A 35 -22.52 9.14 -17.96
C PHE A 35 -21.79 9.33 -19.29
N PHE A 36 -20.46 9.42 -19.28
CA PHE A 36 -19.69 9.59 -20.51
C PHE A 36 -19.69 8.36 -21.43
N ARG A 37 -19.93 7.15 -20.92
CA ARG A 37 -20.15 5.96 -21.77
C ARG A 37 -21.47 6.03 -22.54
N ARG A 38 -22.47 6.71 -22.01
CA ARG A 38 -23.82 6.83 -22.62
C ARG A 38 -24.00 8.07 -23.47
N THR A 39 -23.14 9.08 -23.31
CA THR A 39 -23.19 10.35 -24.05
C THR A 39 -22.04 10.48 -25.03
N SER A 40 -22.27 11.07 -26.20
CA SER A 40 -21.22 11.36 -27.18
C SER A 40 -20.52 12.72 -26.98
N ILE A 41 -20.51 13.25 -25.74
CA ILE A 41 -19.94 14.58 -25.44
C ILE A 41 -18.41 14.56 -25.50
N LEU A 42 -17.81 13.47 -25.04
CA LEU A 42 -16.36 13.26 -25.08
C LEU A 42 -16.04 12.01 -25.91
N PRO A 43 -14.83 11.94 -26.49
CA PRO A 43 -14.31 10.70 -27.03
C PRO A 43 -14.35 9.55 -26.00
N PRO A 44 -14.35 8.29 -26.46
CA PRO A 44 -14.32 7.13 -25.57
C PRO A 44 -13.17 7.17 -24.56
N ASP A 45 -13.35 6.51 -23.42
CA ASP A 45 -12.32 6.45 -22.38
C ASP A 45 -11.02 5.83 -22.94
N GLY A 46 -9.90 6.54 -22.77
CA GLY A 46 -8.61 6.12 -23.31
C GLY A 46 -8.28 6.64 -24.71
N ASP A 47 -9.21 7.29 -25.41
CA ASP A 47 -8.94 7.90 -26.72
C ASP A 47 -7.92 9.05 -26.60
N PRO A 48 -6.84 9.12 -27.39
CA PRO A 48 -5.81 10.14 -27.26
C PRO A 48 -6.32 11.59 -27.19
N ALA A 49 -7.40 11.92 -27.91
CA ALA A 49 -7.99 13.25 -27.97
C ALA A 49 -8.90 13.58 -26.76
N GLU A 50 -9.23 12.60 -25.93
CA GLU A 50 -10.16 12.73 -24.81
C GLU A 50 -9.81 13.88 -23.85
N TYR A 51 -8.53 14.04 -23.49
CA TYR A 51 -8.08 15.12 -22.62
C TYR A 51 -8.28 16.50 -23.27
N ALA A 52 -7.88 16.64 -24.54
CA ALA A 52 -8.01 17.88 -25.28
C ALA A 52 -9.49 18.26 -25.44
N ALA A 53 -10.34 17.30 -25.83
CA ALA A 53 -11.77 17.48 -25.94
C ALA A 53 -12.42 17.89 -24.61
N ALA A 54 -12.03 17.25 -23.49
CA ALA A 54 -12.52 17.62 -22.16
C ALA A 54 -12.07 19.03 -21.76
N PHE A 55 -10.82 19.40 -22.06
CA PHE A 55 -10.30 20.72 -21.74
C PHE A 55 -11.00 21.83 -22.55
N GLU A 56 -11.28 21.57 -23.83
CA GLU A 56 -12.05 22.47 -24.71
C GLU A 56 -13.53 22.58 -24.31
N ALA A 57 -14.15 21.47 -23.91
CA ALA A 57 -15.53 21.47 -23.45
C ALA A 57 -15.73 22.27 -22.15
N VAL A 58 -14.73 22.28 -21.25
CA VAL A 58 -14.75 23.12 -20.05
C VAL A 58 -14.35 24.57 -20.36
N TYR A 59 -13.35 24.77 -21.20
CA TYR A 59 -12.82 26.09 -21.56
C TYR A 59 -12.78 26.29 -23.09
N PRO A 60 -13.92 26.69 -23.70
CA PRO A 60 -13.99 26.81 -25.17
C PRO A 60 -13.01 27.83 -25.74
N GLN A 61 -12.81 28.94 -25.03
CA GLN A 61 -11.95 30.03 -25.49
C GLN A 61 -10.46 29.73 -25.19
N PRO A 62 -9.56 29.78 -26.20
CA PRO A 62 -8.13 29.52 -26.01
C PRO A 62 -7.48 30.36 -24.91
N ARG A 63 -7.92 31.61 -24.72
CA ARG A 63 -7.43 32.49 -23.65
C ARG A 63 -7.66 31.92 -22.25
N HIS A 64 -8.81 31.27 -22.01
CA HIS A 64 -9.13 30.68 -20.71
C HIS A 64 -8.31 29.42 -20.44
N ARG A 65 -8.04 28.63 -21.49
CA ARG A 65 -7.12 27.49 -21.41
C ARG A 65 -5.71 27.93 -21.04
N ARG A 66 -5.19 28.98 -21.70
CA ARG A 66 -3.89 29.57 -21.35
C ARG A 66 -3.86 30.10 -19.92
N GLN A 67 -4.91 30.79 -19.48
CA GLN A 67 -5.03 31.27 -18.10
C GLN A 67 -5.04 30.11 -17.10
N TYR A 68 -5.82 29.06 -17.36
CA TYR A 68 -5.88 27.88 -16.50
C TYR A 68 -4.50 27.24 -16.32
N ILE A 69 -3.75 27.08 -17.41
CA ILE A 69 -2.37 26.57 -17.36
C ILE A 69 -1.46 27.52 -16.58
N SER A 70 -1.55 28.84 -16.84
CA SER A 70 -0.77 29.87 -16.11
C SER A 70 -1.00 29.79 -14.60
N ASP A 71 -2.26 29.70 -14.18
CA ASP A 71 -2.67 29.62 -12.79
C ASP A 71 -2.17 28.32 -12.15
N ALA A 72 -2.22 27.21 -12.88
CA ALA A 72 -1.73 25.91 -12.41
C ALA A 72 -0.22 25.92 -12.21
N ILE A 73 0.55 26.51 -13.14
CA ILE A 73 2.01 26.66 -13.02
C ILE A 73 2.36 27.57 -11.84
N THR A 74 1.72 28.73 -11.73
CA THR A 74 1.99 29.72 -10.66
C THR A 74 1.71 29.16 -9.26
N LYS A 75 0.71 28.28 -9.13
CA LYS A 75 0.36 27.62 -7.86
C LYS A 75 1.20 26.38 -7.59
N GLY A 76 1.87 25.84 -8.60
CA GLY A 76 2.74 24.68 -8.47
C GLY A 76 3.87 24.96 -7.48
N LYS A 77 4.14 23.99 -6.60
CA LYS A 77 5.31 24.01 -5.72
C LYS A 77 5.98 22.64 -5.76
N PRO A 78 7.31 22.56 -5.65
CA PRO A 78 8.00 21.27 -5.60
C PRO A 78 7.47 20.40 -4.46
N CYS A 79 6.86 19.27 -4.81
CA CYS A 79 6.44 18.24 -3.85
C CYS A 79 7.62 17.38 -3.37
N PHE A 80 7.35 16.39 -2.51
CA PHE A 80 8.37 15.48 -2.00
C PHE A 80 9.13 14.78 -3.14
N GLY A 81 8.42 14.26 -4.15
CA GLY A 81 9.03 13.62 -5.31
C GLY A 81 9.93 14.55 -6.13
N HIS A 82 9.58 15.83 -6.25
CA HIS A 82 10.44 16.81 -6.92
C HIS A 82 11.75 17.02 -6.15
N ARG A 83 11.68 17.12 -4.81
CA ARG A 83 12.87 17.24 -3.97
C ARG A 83 13.80 16.03 -4.08
N VAL A 84 13.23 14.82 -4.11
CA VAL A 84 13.98 13.59 -4.36
C VAL A 84 14.64 13.65 -5.74
N LEU A 85 13.87 13.95 -6.79
CA LEU A 85 14.38 14.02 -8.16
C LEU A 85 15.51 15.06 -8.32
N GLY A 86 15.32 16.26 -7.78
CA GLY A 86 16.34 17.31 -7.78
C GLY A 86 17.61 16.90 -7.01
N SER A 87 17.46 16.19 -5.91
CA SER A 87 18.59 15.66 -5.13
C SER A 87 19.34 14.54 -5.88
N LEU A 88 18.62 13.68 -6.61
CA LEU A 88 19.23 12.63 -7.44
C LEU A 88 19.98 13.20 -8.65
N LEU A 89 19.42 14.23 -9.31
CA LEU A 89 20.10 14.94 -10.39
C LEU A 89 21.42 15.57 -9.92
N THR A 90 21.36 16.31 -8.81
CA THR A 90 22.53 17.04 -8.27
C THR A 90 23.59 16.12 -7.69
N ALA A 91 23.19 14.97 -7.13
CA ALA A 91 24.11 13.91 -6.71
C ALA A 91 24.61 13.02 -7.86
N ARG A 92 24.30 13.35 -9.13
CA ARG A 92 24.66 12.57 -10.34
C ARG A 92 24.24 11.11 -10.26
N LYS A 93 23.06 10.86 -9.68
CA LYS A 93 22.39 9.55 -9.68
C LYS A 93 21.41 9.42 -10.85
N ILE A 94 21.01 10.55 -11.43
CA ILE A 94 20.23 10.66 -12.65
C ILE A 94 20.96 11.66 -13.56
N ASP A 95 21.29 11.24 -14.77
CA ASP A 95 22.02 12.09 -15.72
C ASP A 95 21.09 13.08 -16.42
N CYS A 96 19.88 12.66 -16.79
CA CYS A 96 18.94 13.51 -17.51
C CYS A 96 17.47 13.28 -17.14
N VAL A 97 16.68 14.34 -17.23
CA VAL A 97 15.21 14.31 -17.15
C VAL A 97 14.62 14.94 -18.41
N PHE A 98 13.72 14.21 -19.05
CA PHE A 98 12.88 14.72 -20.13
C PHE A 98 11.46 14.91 -19.62
N THR A 99 10.85 16.05 -19.92
CA THR A 99 9.49 16.37 -19.49
C THR A 99 8.68 17.00 -20.61
N THR A 100 7.40 16.64 -20.67
CA THR A 100 6.39 17.31 -21.49
C THR A 100 5.66 18.41 -20.71
N ASN A 101 5.96 18.57 -19.42
CA ASN A 101 5.37 19.63 -18.60
C ASN A 101 6.02 20.99 -18.89
N PHE A 102 5.22 22.05 -18.78
CA PHE A 102 5.69 23.43 -18.96
C PHE A 102 6.16 24.09 -17.66
N ASP A 103 5.84 23.53 -16.49
CA ASP A 103 6.22 24.10 -15.19
C ASP A 103 7.72 24.00 -14.90
N PRO A 104 8.26 24.82 -13.97
CA PRO A 104 9.66 24.80 -13.61
C PRO A 104 9.99 23.92 -12.40
N LEU A 105 9.12 22.98 -12.00
CA LEU A 105 9.26 22.32 -10.70
C LEU A 105 10.49 21.41 -10.59
N VAL A 106 10.88 20.75 -11.68
CA VAL A 106 12.09 19.91 -11.73
C VAL A 106 13.35 20.76 -11.61
N GLU A 107 13.41 21.85 -12.37
CA GLU A 107 14.54 22.77 -12.41
C GLU A 107 14.68 23.52 -11.08
N GLU A 108 13.60 24.05 -10.51
CA GLU A 108 13.59 24.66 -9.18
C GLU A 108 14.07 23.68 -8.09
N ALA A 109 13.60 22.43 -8.13
CA ALA A 109 14.02 21.43 -7.15
C ALA A 109 15.51 21.07 -7.29
N ALA A 110 16.01 20.95 -8.52
CA ALA A 110 17.42 20.71 -8.78
C ALA A 110 18.29 21.91 -8.35
N TYR A 111 17.88 23.15 -8.63
CA TYR A 111 18.59 24.34 -8.15
C TYR A 111 18.60 24.44 -6.62
N ALA A 112 17.47 24.15 -5.97
CA ALA A 112 17.36 24.13 -4.52
C ALA A 112 18.32 23.10 -3.92
N ALA A 113 18.30 21.86 -4.40
CA ALA A 113 19.22 20.81 -3.96
C ALA A 113 20.69 21.19 -4.21
N ASN A 114 21.00 21.72 -5.40
CA ASN A 114 22.37 22.09 -5.78
C ASN A 114 22.94 23.18 -4.87
N SER A 115 22.12 24.16 -4.47
CA SER A 115 22.54 25.25 -3.59
C SER A 115 23.00 24.80 -2.20
N LEU A 116 22.62 23.58 -1.79
CA LEU A 116 22.98 23.01 -0.49
C LEU A 116 24.34 22.28 -0.52
N LEU A 117 24.85 21.95 -1.71
CA LEU A 117 26.13 21.27 -1.86
C LEU A 117 27.31 22.25 -1.79
N PRO A 118 28.47 21.81 -1.25
CA PRO A 118 29.71 22.58 -1.34
C PRO A 118 30.04 22.95 -2.78
N THR A 119 30.62 24.14 -3.03
CA THR A 119 30.86 24.66 -4.39
C THR A 119 31.57 23.68 -5.33
N GLY A 120 32.55 22.91 -4.83
CA GLY A 120 33.27 21.91 -5.63
C GLY A 120 32.48 20.63 -5.96
N GLN A 121 31.31 20.43 -5.34
CA GLN A 121 30.41 19.30 -5.57
C GLN A 121 29.11 19.71 -6.26
N GLN A 122 28.93 21.00 -6.55
CA GLN A 122 27.76 21.49 -7.26
C GLN A 122 27.76 21.00 -8.70
N ALA A 123 26.61 20.49 -9.14
CA ALA A 123 26.33 20.12 -10.51
C ALA A 123 25.05 20.84 -10.94
N ARG A 124 25.21 22.02 -11.55
CA ARG A 124 24.07 22.82 -12.01
C ARG A 124 23.42 22.16 -13.22
N PRO A 125 22.09 21.98 -13.22
CA PRO A 125 21.43 21.36 -14.36
C PRO A 125 21.50 22.28 -15.59
N THR A 126 21.87 21.70 -16.73
CA THR A 126 21.67 22.32 -18.03
C THR A 126 20.20 22.21 -18.38
N VAL A 127 19.49 23.34 -18.42
CA VAL A 127 18.08 23.39 -18.85
C VAL A 127 18.01 23.73 -20.34
N ALA A 128 17.30 22.91 -21.09
CA ALA A 128 17.03 23.12 -22.51
C ALA A 128 15.55 22.93 -22.82
N ALA A 129 15.00 23.84 -23.61
CA ALA A 129 13.62 23.84 -24.10
C ALA A 129 13.61 23.71 -25.62
N ILE A 130 12.42 23.66 -26.23
CA ILE A 130 12.23 23.45 -27.67
C ILE A 130 13.03 24.43 -28.56
N ASP A 131 13.25 25.65 -28.08
CA ASP A 131 14.02 26.71 -28.76
C ASP A 131 15.55 26.59 -28.60
N SER A 132 16.01 25.65 -27.77
CA SER A 132 17.41 25.50 -27.35
C SER A 132 17.90 24.05 -27.44
N ALA A 133 17.37 23.27 -28.38
CA ALA A 133 17.76 21.88 -28.63
C ALA A 133 19.28 21.70 -28.84
N GLU A 134 19.98 22.67 -29.44
CA GLU A 134 21.44 22.65 -29.60
C GLU A 134 22.19 22.61 -28.27
N ARG A 135 21.65 23.26 -27.23
CA ARG A 135 22.20 23.19 -25.87
C ARG A 135 22.07 21.78 -25.30
N ALA A 136 20.93 21.13 -25.52
CA ALA A 136 20.70 19.76 -25.07
C ALA A 136 21.61 18.77 -25.81
N LEU A 137 21.79 18.92 -27.12
CA LEU A 137 22.72 18.10 -27.91
C LEU A 137 24.17 18.28 -27.46
N ARG A 138 24.60 19.52 -27.17
CA ARG A 138 25.93 19.77 -26.64
C ARG A 138 26.15 19.06 -25.31
N CYS A 139 25.21 19.24 -24.37
CA CYS A 139 25.24 18.59 -23.06
C CYS A 139 25.32 17.06 -23.20
N LEU A 140 24.54 16.48 -24.11
CA LEU A 140 24.58 15.06 -24.42
C LEU A 140 25.95 14.63 -24.96
N ASN A 141 26.46 15.31 -25.99
CA ASN A 141 27.72 14.98 -26.66
C ASN A 141 28.93 15.10 -25.73
N GLU A 142 28.96 16.14 -24.90
CA GLU A 142 30.04 16.40 -23.94
C GLU A 142 29.87 15.64 -22.62
N SER A 143 28.72 14.98 -22.42
CA SER A 143 28.34 14.32 -21.15
C SER A 143 28.40 15.29 -19.95
N ASP A 144 27.94 16.52 -20.16
CA ASP A 144 27.92 17.62 -19.18
C ASP A 144 26.66 17.56 -18.31
N TRP A 145 26.57 16.53 -17.47
CA TRP A 145 25.40 16.23 -16.64
C TRP A 145 25.29 17.13 -15.38
N PRO A 146 24.07 17.43 -14.89
CA PRO A 146 22.78 16.87 -15.32
C PRO A 146 22.03 17.70 -16.38
N LEU A 147 21.18 17.05 -17.19
CA LEU A 147 20.34 17.67 -18.23
C LEU A 147 18.85 17.67 -17.81
N VAL A 148 18.16 18.79 -18.00
CA VAL A 148 16.69 18.88 -17.92
C VAL A 148 16.17 19.39 -19.25
N ALA A 149 15.53 18.52 -20.02
CA ALA A 149 15.02 18.80 -21.37
C ALA A 149 13.48 18.89 -21.39
N LYS A 150 12.94 20.05 -21.80
CA LYS A 150 11.51 20.32 -21.92
C LYS A 150 11.07 20.15 -23.38
N LEU A 151 10.41 19.04 -23.68
CA LEU A 151 10.09 18.61 -25.05
C LEU A 151 9.17 19.60 -25.79
N HIS A 152 8.13 20.12 -25.11
CA HIS A 152 7.19 21.07 -25.70
C HIS A 152 7.53 22.55 -25.40
N GLY A 153 8.69 22.79 -24.79
CA GLY A 153 9.16 24.14 -24.44
C GLY A 153 8.82 24.58 -23.01
N ASP A 154 9.14 25.84 -22.72
CA ASP A 154 8.84 26.49 -21.44
C ASP A 154 7.66 27.46 -21.58
N TYR A 155 6.82 27.57 -20.56
CA TYR A 155 5.64 28.44 -20.57
C TYR A 155 6.01 29.91 -20.81
N GLN A 156 7.16 30.34 -20.30
CA GLN A 156 7.68 31.70 -20.48
C GLN A 156 7.99 32.03 -21.95
N SER A 157 8.33 31.02 -22.75
CA SER A 157 8.73 31.15 -24.16
C SER A 157 7.59 30.99 -25.18
N ALA A 158 6.45 30.41 -24.79
CA ALA A 158 5.45 29.90 -25.74
C ALA A 158 4.53 30.95 -26.41
N SER A 159 4.67 32.26 -26.14
CA SER A 159 3.63 33.21 -26.53
C SER A 159 3.99 34.35 -27.47
N ILE A 160 5.24 34.52 -27.95
CA ILE A 160 5.58 35.80 -28.59
C ILE A 160 6.11 35.76 -30.04
N LYS A 161 6.73 34.69 -30.60
CA LYS A 161 7.53 34.92 -31.83
C LYS A 161 7.54 33.90 -32.98
N ASN A 162 7.04 32.67 -32.84
CA ASN A 162 7.41 31.63 -33.83
C ASN A 162 6.28 31.30 -34.82
N THR A 163 6.66 31.14 -36.09
CA THR A 163 5.77 30.67 -37.16
C THR A 163 5.56 29.15 -37.07
N GLY A 164 4.48 28.60 -37.65
CA GLY A 164 4.15 27.17 -37.52
C GLY A 164 5.28 26.23 -37.97
N SER A 165 5.94 26.54 -39.10
CA SER A 165 7.04 25.73 -39.63
C SER A 165 8.34 25.81 -38.83
N GLU A 166 8.57 26.93 -38.13
CA GLU A 166 9.70 27.06 -37.21
C GLU A 166 9.50 26.21 -35.96
N LEU A 167 8.28 26.21 -35.42
CA LEU A 167 7.93 25.40 -34.26
C LEU A 167 8.03 23.89 -34.56
N GLU A 168 7.57 23.45 -35.73
CA GLU A 168 7.72 22.07 -36.20
C GLU A 168 9.19 21.63 -36.28
N ARG A 169 10.06 22.49 -36.82
CA ARG A 169 11.50 22.20 -36.90
C ARG A 169 12.16 22.17 -35.52
N GLN A 170 11.74 23.04 -34.61
CA GLN A 170 12.23 23.07 -33.23
C GLN A 170 11.81 21.80 -32.47
N ASP A 171 10.56 21.37 -32.64
CA ASP A 171 10.03 20.12 -32.11
C ASP A 171 10.83 18.90 -32.61
N GLU A 172 11.08 18.82 -33.93
CA GLU A 172 11.86 17.75 -34.54
C GLU A 172 13.28 17.67 -33.95
N ARG A 173 13.95 18.80 -33.79
CA ARG A 173 15.30 18.86 -33.18
C ARG A 173 15.29 18.38 -31.73
N MET A 174 14.29 18.75 -30.95
CA MET A 174 14.20 18.33 -29.55
C MET A 174 13.88 16.83 -29.43
N ARG A 175 12.99 16.30 -30.27
CA ARG A 175 12.73 14.86 -30.37
C ARG A 175 13.96 14.07 -30.80
N HIS A 176 14.78 14.63 -31.69
CA HIS A 176 16.07 14.02 -32.04
C HIS A 176 16.98 13.87 -30.81
N VAL A 177 16.98 14.83 -29.87
CA VAL A 177 17.76 14.69 -28.62
C VAL A 177 17.25 13.52 -27.77
N LEU A 178 15.93 13.36 -27.67
CA LEU A 178 15.33 12.23 -26.97
C LEU A 178 15.75 10.89 -27.60
N ILE A 179 15.77 10.81 -28.93
CA ILE A 179 16.22 9.63 -29.68
C ILE A 179 17.69 9.32 -29.35
N GLU A 180 18.59 10.31 -29.40
CA GLU A 180 20.01 10.11 -29.11
C GLU A 180 20.29 9.72 -27.65
N VAL A 181 19.54 10.26 -26.69
CA VAL A 181 19.60 9.81 -25.28
C VAL A 181 19.14 8.36 -25.14
N SER A 182 18.07 7.99 -25.84
CA SER A 182 17.48 6.66 -25.77
C SER A 182 18.38 5.56 -26.34
N LYS A 183 19.38 5.91 -27.16
CA LYS A 183 20.43 4.99 -27.61
C LYS A 183 21.50 4.74 -26.55
N ARG A 184 21.63 5.63 -25.55
CA ARG A 184 22.67 5.62 -24.53
C ARG A 184 22.20 5.18 -23.15
N TYR A 185 20.90 5.29 -22.87
CA TYR A 185 20.34 5.08 -21.54
C TYR A 185 19.03 4.29 -21.56
N GLY A 186 18.76 3.68 -20.40
CA GLY A 186 17.47 3.10 -20.07
C GLY A 186 16.58 4.21 -19.52
N LEU A 187 15.28 4.07 -19.70
CA LEU A 187 14.33 5.13 -19.35
C LEU A 187 13.32 4.66 -18.30
N VAL A 188 13.04 5.55 -17.35
CA VAL A 188 11.96 5.41 -16.38
C VAL A 188 10.88 6.43 -16.71
N PHE A 189 9.71 5.95 -17.14
CA PHE A 189 8.56 6.79 -17.48
C PHE A 189 7.68 6.96 -16.25
N VAL A 190 7.53 8.19 -15.78
CA VAL A 190 6.73 8.52 -14.60
C VAL A 190 5.70 9.59 -14.96
N GLY A 191 4.42 9.30 -14.75
CA GLY A 191 3.34 10.25 -15.02
C GLY A 191 3.04 10.51 -16.51
N TYR A 192 3.72 9.82 -17.42
CA TYR A 192 3.47 9.90 -18.86
C TYR A 192 2.46 8.83 -19.30
N SER A 193 1.41 9.26 -20.01
CA SER A 193 0.32 8.37 -20.43
C SER A 193 0.56 7.71 -21.80
N GLY A 194 1.51 8.20 -22.59
CA GLY A 194 1.73 7.74 -23.97
C GLY A 194 0.72 8.29 -24.99
N ARG A 195 0.02 9.38 -24.67
CA ARG A 195 -0.96 10.01 -25.58
C ARG A 195 -0.33 10.89 -26.65
N ASP A 196 0.89 11.36 -26.44
CA ASP A 196 1.57 12.20 -27.43
C ASP A 196 2.13 11.33 -28.56
N ALA A 197 1.51 11.43 -29.73
CA ALA A 197 1.89 10.64 -30.89
C ALA A 197 3.32 10.94 -31.36
N SER A 198 3.76 12.20 -31.31
CA SER A 198 5.09 12.62 -31.77
C SER A 198 6.21 12.03 -30.89
N ILE A 199 5.97 11.97 -29.57
CA ILE A 199 6.90 11.36 -28.62
C ILE A 199 6.88 9.84 -28.74
N MET A 200 5.69 9.23 -28.86
CA MET A 200 5.59 7.78 -29.07
C MET A 200 6.25 7.35 -30.38
N GLU A 201 6.13 8.13 -31.46
CA GLU A 201 6.82 7.88 -32.73
C GLU A 201 8.34 7.94 -32.57
N ALA A 202 8.85 8.98 -31.88
CA ALA A 202 10.28 9.10 -31.58
C ALA A 202 10.81 7.93 -30.73
N LEU A 203 10.04 7.45 -29.75
CA LEU A 203 10.44 6.28 -28.95
C LEU A 203 10.41 4.98 -29.77
N ASN A 204 9.42 4.81 -30.66
CA ASN A 204 9.35 3.64 -31.53
C ASN A 204 10.47 3.62 -32.57
N SER A 205 10.92 4.77 -33.07
CA SER A 205 12.02 4.82 -34.05
C SER A 205 13.34 4.32 -33.46
N VAL A 206 13.58 4.54 -32.16
CA VAL A 206 14.75 4.02 -31.45
C VAL A 206 14.82 2.49 -31.50
N LEU A 207 13.69 1.79 -31.54
CA LEU A 207 13.66 0.33 -31.59
C LEU A 207 14.26 -0.28 -32.87
N GLN A 208 14.51 0.54 -33.90
CA GLN A 208 15.20 0.12 -35.13
C GLN A 208 16.73 0.19 -35.00
N GLU A 209 17.25 0.75 -33.92
CA GLU A 209 18.68 0.87 -33.67
C GLU A 209 19.27 -0.45 -33.18
N SER A 210 20.60 -0.60 -33.29
CA SER A 210 21.30 -1.85 -32.94
C SER A 210 21.27 -2.20 -31.45
N ALA A 211 21.20 -1.21 -30.57
CA ALA A 211 21.17 -1.38 -29.11
C ALA A 211 20.21 -0.34 -28.48
N PRO A 212 18.89 -0.53 -28.61
CA PRO A 212 17.91 0.43 -28.10
C PRO A 212 17.81 0.34 -26.58
N PHE A 213 17.68 1.49 -25.90
CA PHE A 213 17.40 1.62 -24.47
C PHE A 213 18.28 0.72 -23.56
N PRO A 214 19.61 0.91 -23.56
CA PRO A 214 20.49 0.09 -22.73
C PRO A 214 20.14 0.24 -21.25
N ASN A 215 20.02 -0.87 -20.51
CA ASN A 215 19.47 -0.95 -19.13
C ASN A 215 17.93 -0.94 -19.02
N GLY A 216 17.21 -0.97 -20.13
CA GLY A 216 15.80 -1.30 -20.17
C GLY A 216 14.83 -0.12 -20.04
N LEU A 217 13.54 -0.45 -20.07
CA LEU A 217 12.40 0.46 -20.01
C LEU A 217 11.54 0.13 -18.80
N TYR A 218 11.34 1.11 -17.92
CA TYR A 218 10.50 1.00 -16.74
C TYR A 218 9.31 1.95 -16.88
N TRP A 219 8.12 1.39 -17.07
CA TRP A 219 6.90 2.18 -17.23
C TRP A 219 6.11 2.22 -15.93
N VAL A 220 6.13 3.35 -15.23
CA VAL A 220 5.43 3.52 -13.96
C VAL A 220 3.99 3.97 -14.20
N THR A 221 3.03 3.21 -13.68
CA THR A 221 1.59 3.48 -13.84
C THR A 221 0.82 3.17 -12.55
N SER A 222 -0.37 3.77 -12.38
CA SER A 222 -1.26 3.47 -11.24
C SER A 222 -1.86 2.06 -11.26
N SER A 223 -1.89 1.44 -12.44
CA SER A 223 -2.41 0.10 -12.73
C SER A 223 -1.96 -0.35 -14.12
N ALA A 224 -1.46 -1.58 -14.26
CA ALA A 224 -1.03 -2.15 -15.53
C ALA A 224 -2.21 -2.29 -16.52
N SER A 225 -3.42 -2.52 -16.00
CA SER A 225 -4.66 -2.59 -16.79
C SER A 225 -5.06 -1.25 -17.43
N ARG A 226 -4.45 -0.13 -17.04
CA ARG A 226 -4.73 1.22 -17.58
C ARG A 226 -3.72 1.68 -18.63
N LEU A 227 -2.80 0.83 -19.06
CA LEU A 227 -1.89 1.16 -20.15
C LEU A 227 -2.68 1.39 -21.44
N LEU A 228 -2.36 2.48 -22.15
CA LEU A 228 -2.97 2.73 -23.45
C LEU A 228 -2.46 1.73 -24.49
N PRO A 229 -3.26 1.40 -25.51
CA PRO A 229 -2.87 0.45 -26.56
C PRO A 229 -1.52 0.79 -27.21
N ALA A 230 -1.26 2.08 -27.49
CA ALA A 230 0.01 2.53 -28.06
C ALA A 230 1.22 2.23 -27.15
N VAL A 231 1.05 2.37 -25.84
CA VAL A 231 2.10 2.06 -24.85
C VAL A 231 2.31 0.56 -24.75
N ALA A 232 1.21 -0.21 -24.63
CA ALA A 232 1.30 -1.67 -24.57
C ALA A 232 1.97 -2.25 -25.82
N GLN A 233 1.67 -1.69 -27.00
CA GLN A 233 2.32 -2.05 -28.25
C GLN A 233 3.81 -1.67 -28.24
N PHE A 234 4.16 -0.44 -27.87
CA PHE A 234 5.55 0.01 -27.78
C PHE A 234 6.38 -0.90 -26.84
N LEU A 235 5.88 -1.18 -25.64
CA LEU A 235 6.55 -2.04 -24.66
C LEU A 235 6.74 -3.47 -25.18
N LYS A 236 5.74 -4.02 -25.88
CA LYS A 236 5.85 -5.34 -26.51
C LYS A 236 6.87 -5.36 -27.66
N SER A 237 6.88 -4.31 -28.48
CA SER A 237 7.88 -4.14 -29.55
C SER A 237 9.28 -4.03 -28.96
N ALA A 238 9.47 -3.30 -27.87
CA ALA A 238 10.74 -3.17 -27.18
C ALA A 238 11.25 -4.51 -26.63
N GLN A 239 10.37 -5.29 -26.00
CA GLN A 239 10.71 -6.64 -25.55
C GLN A 239 11.10 -7.56 -26.72
N SER A 240 10.43 -7.42 -27.87
CA SER A 240 10.76 -8.16 -29.09
C SER A 240 12.11 -7.75 -29.70
N ALA A 241 12.53 -6.50 -29.46
CA ALA A 241 13.83 -5.96 -29.82
C ALA A 241 14.94 -6.32 -28.80
N GLY A 242 14.64 -7.13 -27.79
CA GLY A 242 15.62 -7.57 -26.77
C GLY A 242 15.85 -6.58 -25.63
N VAL A 243 14.99 -5.58 -25.47
CA VAL A 243 15.05 -4.61 -24.36
C VAL A 243 14.39 -5.22 -23.13
N ASP A 244 15.02 -5.09 -21.97
CA ASP A 244 14.40 -5.42 -20.68
C ASP A 244 13.25 -4.44 -20.40
N VAL A 245 12.04 -4.95 -20.20
CA VAL A 245 10.84 -4.12 -20.00
C VAL A 245 10.16 -4.50 -18.70
N ALA A 246 9.84 -3.49 -17.88
CA ALA A 246 9.07 -3.65 -16.65
C ALA A 246 7.94 -2.62 -16.57
N VAL A 247 6.75 -3.07 -16.20
CA VAL A 247 5.63 -2.20 -15.82
C VAL A 247 5.58 -2.16 -14.30
N VAL A 248 5.74 -0.97 -13.72
CA VAL A 248 5.81 -0.77 -12.27
C VAL A 248 4.52 -0.11 -11.79
N GLU A 249 3.78 -0.80 -10.91
CA GLU A 249 2.57 -0.24 -10.33
C GLU A 249 2.89 0.64 -9.12
N CYS A 250 2.58 1.94 -9.21
CA CYS A 250 2.75 2.90 -8.12
C CYS A 250 1.64 3.95 -8.18
N LYS A 251 1.01 4.28 -7.03
CA LYS A 251 -0.18 5.15 -7.04
C LYS A 251 0.18 6.61 -7.25
N THR A 252 1.31 7.06 -6.73
CA THR A 252 1.71 8.47 -6.79
C THR A 252 3.20 8.65 -7.07
N PHE A 253 3.57 9.83 -7.57
CA PHE A 253 4.97 10.21 -7.77
C PHE A 253 5.74 10.28 -6.44
N ASP A 254 5.11 10.77 -5.37
CA ASP A 254 5.73 10.86 -4.04
C ASP A 254 6.01 9.47 -3.44
N GLU A 255 5.12 8.50 -3.66
CA GLU A 255 5.31 7.11 -3.24
C GLU A 255 6.49 6.46 -3.97
N LEU A 256 6.55 6.60 -5.30
CA LEU A 256 7.68 6.12 -6.10
C LEU A 256 9.00 6.73 -5.59
N ALA A 257 9.02 8.05 -5.39
CA ALA A 257 10.19 8.74 -4.89
C ALA A 257 10.59 8.27 -3.48
N ALA A 258 9.61 7.97 -2.62
CA ALA A 258 9.85 7.46 -1.27
C ALA A 258 10.42 6.03 -1.27
N ASP A 259 10.09 5.22 -2.27
CA ASP A 259 10.68 3.89 -2.43
C ASP A 259 12.07 3.95 -3.06
N VAL A 260 12.25 4.76 -4.11
CA VAL A 260 13.54 4.96 -4.77
C VAL A 260 14.59 5.46 -3.78
N ILE A 261 14.26 6.44 -2.93
CA ILE A 261 15.22 7.04 -2.00
C ILE A 261 15.70 6.08 -0.90
N LYS A 262 14.96 5.00 -0.61
CA LYS A 262 15.39 3.97 0.36
C LYS A 262 16.54 3.11 -0.15
N HIS A 263 16.76 3.10 -1.46
CA HIS A 263 17.72 2.25 -2.14
C HIS A 263 18.91 3.03 -2.74
N ILE A 264 18.96 4.34 -2.55
CA ILE A 264 20.01 5.19 -3.11
C ILE A 264 20.72 5.98 -2.00
N ASP A 265 22.04 5.92 -2.01
CA ASP A 265 22.87 6.74 -1.14
C ASP A 265 22.94 8.18 -1.65
N LEU A 266 22.54 9.12 -0.79
CA LEU A 266 22.68 10.56 -1.01
C LEU A 266 23.58 11.21 0.05
N PRO A 267 24.28 12.30 -0.29
CA PRO A 267 24.91 13.17 0.71
C PRO A 267 23.91 13.56 1.80
N GLN A 268 24.36 13.56 3.06
CA GLN A 268 23.49 13.79 4.22
C GLN A 268 22.66 15.08 4.11
N VAL A 269 23.28 16.16 3.62
CA VAL A 269 22.60 17.46 3.44
C VAL A 269 21.42 17.37 2.48
N LEU A 270 21.55 16.58 1.40
CA LEU A 270 20.45 16.35 0.46
C LEU A 270 19.38 15.44 1.04
N LEU A 271 19.78 14.42 1.82
CA LEU A 271 18.82 13.56 2.51
C LEU A 271 17.97 14.36 3.51
N GLU A 272 18.58 15.25 4.29
CA GLU A 272 17.87 16.15 5.20
C GLU A 272 16.90 17.08 4.45
N HIS A 273 17.34 17.64 3.31
CA HIS A 273 16.49 18.47 2.44
C HIS A 273 15.26 17.74 1.90
N VAL A 274 15.44 16.48 1.49
CA VAL A 274 14.36 15.60 1.06
C VAL A 274 13.38 15.34 2.20
N MET A 275 13.90 15.01 3.40
CA MET A 275 13.06 14.67 4.56
C MET A 275 12.24 15.84 5.08
N GLN A 276 12.71 17.09 4.91
CA GLN A 276 11.91 18.29 5.20
C GLN A 276 10.65 18.41 4.34
N GLY A 277 10.64 17.81 3.14
CA GLY A 277 9.50 17.82 2.23
C GLY A 277 8.50 16.68 2.46
N ARG A 278 8.79 15.76 3.39
CA ARG A 278 7.91 14.61 3.64
C ARG A 278 6.58 15.12 4.20
N PRO A 279 5.43 14.78 3.57
CA PRO A 279 4.15 15.23 4.08
C PRO A 279 3.97 14.76 5.52
N ALA A 280 3.57 15.68 6.40
CA ALA A 280 3.20 15.32 7.77
C ALA A 280 2.12 14.24 7.69
N PRO A 281 2.26 13.12 8.42
CA PRO A 281 1.26 12.05 8.39
C PRO A 281 -0.12 12.66 8.71
N ARG A 282 -1.04 12.59 7.73
CA ARG A 282 -2.40 13.13 7.84
C ARG A 282 -3.29 12.36 8.82
N ALA A 283 -2.80 11.26 9.37
CA ALA A 283 -3.39 10.64 10.54
C ALA A 283 -3.09 11.53 11.75
N VAL A 284 -3.93 12.55 11.99
CA VAL A 284 -3.94 13.24 13.28
C VAL A 284 -4.60 12.27 14.26
N PRO A 285 -3.86 11.74 15.26
CA PRO A 285 -4.48 10.97 16.32
C PRO A 285 -5.56 11.83 16.98
N VAL A 286 -6.79 11.31 17.04
CA VAL A 286 -7.85 11.98 17.80
C VAL A 286 -7.47 11.88 19.26
N LYS A 287 -7.03 13.01 19.85
CA LYS A 287 -6.69 13.10 21.27
C LYS A 287 -7.85 12.59 22.12
N LEU A 288 -7.72 11.37 22.64
CA LEU A 288 -8.68 10.78 23.55
C LEU A 288 -8.46 11.37 24.96
N PRO A 289 -9.49 11.94 25.62
CA PRO A 289 -9.31 12.53 26.96
C PRO A 289 -8.99 11.46 28.04
N ASP A 290 -7.96 11.68 28.88
CA ASP A 290 -7.46 10.75 29.92
C ASP A 290 -8.17 10.83 31.31
N ALA A 291 -9.48 11.12 31.38
CA ALA A 291 -10.19 11.30 32.67
C ALA A 291 -10.91 10.02 33.18
N THR A 292 -11.16 9.95 34.50
CA THR A 292 -11.87 8.82 35.16
C THR A 292 -13.24 8.51 34.55
N PRO A 293 -13.60 7.22 34.39
CA PRO A 293 -14.83 6.78 33.73
C PRO A 293 -16.10 7.25 34.48
N ARG A 294 -17.09 7.74 33.72
CA ARG A 294 -18.45 8.08 34.22
C ARG A 294 -19.43 6.96 33.87
N SER A 295 -20.53 6.88 34.60
CA SER A 295 -21.47 5.76 34.55
C SER A 295 -22.27 5.62 33.25
N PHE A 296 -22.44 6.66 32.43
CA PHE A 296 -23.09 6.59 31.09
C PHE A 296 -23.05 7.96 30.37
N PRO A 297 -23.16 8.06 29.03
CA PRO A 297 -23.00 7.04 27.99
C PRO A 297 -21.56 6.81 27.49
N VAL A 298 -21.16 5.56 27.42
CA VAL A 298 -19.79 5.17 27.11
C VAL A 298 -19.88 4.03 26.09
N LEU A 299 -19.31 4.18 24.90
CA LEU A 299 -19.26 3.11 23.91
C LEU A 299 -18.14 2.15 24.33
N ARG A 300 -18.46 0.86 24.48
CA ARG A 300 -17.44 -0.18 24.69
C ARG A 300 -16.76 -0.49 23.36
N TYR A 301 -15.44 -0.45 23.34
CA TYR A 301 -14.66 -0.92 22.19
C TYR A 301 -14.31 -2.39 22.37
N SER A 302 -14.22 -3.14 21.28
CA SER A 302 -13.68 -4.50 21.25
C SER A 302 -12.15 -4.47 21.09
N SER A 303 -11.47 -3.75 21.99
CA SER A 303 -10.01 -3.55 21.93
C SER A 303 -9.40 -3.72 23.31
N LEU A 304 -8.33 -4.51 23.41
CA LEU A 304 -7.56 -4.73 24.64
C LEU A 304 -6.29 -3.89 24.61
N LEU A 305 -6.00 -3.17 25.69
CA LEU A 305 -4.75 -2.43 25.82
C LEU A 305 -3.58 -3.41 25.97
N ILE A 306 -2.54 -3.23 25.18
CA ILE A 306 -1.27 -3.93 25.33
C ILE A 306 -0.36 -3.04 26.17
N GLU A 307 -0.20 -3.41 27.44
CA GLU A 307 0.55 -2.65 28.45
C GLU A 307 2.06 -2.74 28.18
N SER A 308 2.53 -3.88 27.67
CA SER A 308 3.92 -4.05 27.25
C SER A 308 4.04 -5.09 26.14
N MET A 309 4.96 -4.85 25.20
CA MET A 309 5.34 -5.79 24.14
C MET A 309 6.79 -6.25 24.29
N PRO A 310 7.17 -7.40 23.68
CA PRO A 310 8.56 -7.79 23.53
C PRO A 310 9.36 -6.72 22.79
N THR A 311 10.49 -6.32 23.36
CA THR A 311 11.41 -5.33 22.74
C THR A 311 12.60 -5.99 22.05
N ASN A 312 12.79 -7.29 22.23
CA ASN A 312 13.91 -8.04 21.66
C ASN A 312 13.48 -9.43 21.21
N ALA A 313 14.07 -9.90 20.12
CA ALA A 313 13.99 -11.28 19.64
C ALA A 313 15.39 -11.90 19.53
N ARG A 314 15.45 -13.22 19.35
CA ARG A 314 16.71 -13.92 19.09
C ARG A 314 17.19 -13.59 17.68
N ARG A 315 18.46 -13.20 17.54
CA ARG A 315 19.11 -13.04 16.23
C ARG A 315 19.76 -14.35 15.82
N ILE A 316 19.39 -14.86 14.65
CA ILE A 316 20.04 -16.00 14.00
C ILE A 316 20.58 -15.56 12.65
N THR A 317 21.86 -15.78 12.39
CA THR A 317 22.50 -15.54 11.09
C THR A 317 22.46 -16.80 10.25
N LEU A 318 22.30 -16.64 8.93
CA LEU A 318 22.23 -17.71 7.95
C LEU A 318 23.34 -17.57 6.91
N ALA A 319 23.73 -18.69 6.29
CA ALA A 319 24.76 -18.71 5.25
C ALA A 319 24.31 -18.01 3.94
N ARG A 320 23.01 -18.01 3.66
CA ARG A 320 22.40 -17.39 2.46
C ARG A 320 21.17 -16.57 2.85
N PRO A 321 20.78 -15.56 2.06
CA PRO A 321 19.54 -14.82 2.30
C PRO A 321 18.33 -15.72 2.06
N VAL A 322 17.29 -15.58 2.89
CA VAL A 322 16.04 -16.36 2.79
C VAL A 322 14.82 -15.49 3.07
N THR A 323 13.64 -16.00 2.72
CA THR A 323 12.37 -15.31 3.00
C THR A 323 11.64 -15.93 4.20
N SER A 324 10.80 -15.14 4.90
CA SER A 324 10.01 -15.64 6.03
C SER A 324 9.13 -16.86 5.70
N PRO A 325 8.46 -16.94 4.52
CA PRO A 325 7.68 -18.14 4.15
C PRO A 325 8.52 -19.41 4.01
N GLU A 326 9.72 -19.32 3.42
CA GLU A 326 10.65 -20.45 3.27
C GLU A 326 11.04 -21.01 4.64
N VAL A 327 11.42 -20.14 5.57
CA VAL A 327 11.78 -20.52 6.95
C VAL A 327 10.59 -21.15 7.68
N ARG A 328 9.39 -20.59 7.53
CA ARG A 328 8.16 -21.14 8.15
C ARG A 328 7.82 -22.53 7.61
N ALA A 329 8.01 -22.76 6.30
CA ALA A 329 7.80 -24.08 5.70
C ALA A 329 8.75 -25.12 6.28
N LEU A 330 10.04 -24.77 6.41
CA LEU A 330 11.05 -25.64 6.99
C LEU A 330 10.78 -25.95 8.48
N LEU A 331 10.41 -24.94 9.27
CA LEU A 331 10.02 -25.13 10.68
C LEU A 331 8.80 -26.06 10.80
N LYS A 332 7.82 -25.92 9.91
CA LYS A 332 6.62 -26.76 9.88
C LYS A 332 6.96 -28.21 9.55
N GLU A 333 7.80 -28.45 8.54
CA GLU A 333 8.28 -29.79 8.15
C GLU A 333 8.95 -30.50 9.33
N ARG A 334 9.80 -29.77 10.06
CA ARG A 334 10.55 -30.29 11.22
C ARG A 334 9.79 -30.20 12.55
N ARG A 335 8.52 -29.79 12.51
CA ARG A 335 7.62 -29.63 13.68
C ARG A 335 8.20 -28.74 14.79
N SER A 336 9.07 -27.81 14.44
CA SER A 336 9.65 -26.84 15.38
C SER A 336 8.68 -25.67 15.59
N ARG A 337 8.43 -25.33 16.85
CA ARG A 337 7.49 -24.26 17.22
C ARG A 337 8.24 -22.95 17.39
N ALA A 338 8.11 -22.06 16.42
CA ALA A 338 8.70 -20.73 16.47
C ALA A 338 7.92 -19.70 15.63
N VAL A 339 8.09 -18.42 15.96
CA VAL A 339 7.66 -17.28 15.14
C VAL A 339 8.91 -16.59 14.61
N VAL A 340 8.95 -16.35 13.30
CA VAL A 340 10.14 -15.86 12.59
C VAL A 340 9.81 -14.74 11.61
N ALA A 341 10.74 -13.80 11.49
CA ALA A 341 10.82 -12.81 10.44
C ALA A 341 12.24 -12.77 9.88
N ALA A 342 12.35 -12.89 8.56
CA ALA A 342 13.62 -12.81 7.85
C ALA A 342 13.92 -11.38 7.42
N ASN A 343 15.18 -10.98 7.59
CA ASN A 343 15.75 -9.73 7.14
C ASN A 343 17.08 -10.02 6.43
N GLY A 344 17.01 -10.35 5.14
CA GLY A 344 18.18 -10.77 4.36
C GLY A 344 18.79 -12.07 4.89
N ARG A 345 20.00 -11.99 5.45
CA ARG A 345 20.75 -13.12 6.04
C ARG A 345 20.51 -13.28 7.54
N GLU A 346 19.71 -12.42 8.15
CA GLU A 346 19.39 -12.49 9.57
C GLU A 346 17.93 -12.89 9.79
N LEU A 347 17.67 -13.59 10.89
CA LEU A 347 16.33 -13.92 11.37
C LEU A 347 16.14 -13.31 12.76
N ALA A 348 14.99 -12.66 12.94
CA ALA A 348 14.44 -12.36 14.26
C ALA A 348 13.47 -13.47 14.66
N VAL A 349 13.72 -14.10 15.81
CA VAL A 349 13.02 -15.33 16.20
C VAL A 349 12.53 -15.31 17.65
N PHE A 350 11.32 -15.81 17.85
CA PHE A 350 10.82 -16.26 19.14
C PHE A 350 10.66 -17.78 19.12
N GLY A 351 11.26 -18.48 20.08
CA GLY A 351 11.27 -19.95 20.12
C GLY A 351 12.45 -20.48 20.94
N LYS A 352 12.54 -21.82 21.04
CA LYS A 352 13.61 -22.52 21.76
C LYS A 352 14.86 -22.64 20.89
N ASP A 353 16.01 -22.19 21.39
CA ASP A 353 17.23 -22.05 20.57
C ASP A 353 17.71 -23.40 20.00
N GLU A 354 17.71 -24.46 20.81
CA GLU A 354 18.14 -25.81 20.38
C GLU A 354 17.30 -26.36 19.22
N GLU A 355 15.97 -26.26 19.33
CA GLU A 355 15.03 -26.75 18.30
C GLU A 355 15.10 -25.91 17.02
N LEU A 356 15.38 -24.62 17.16
CA LEU A 356 15.58 -23.70 16.05
C LEU A 356 16.85 -24.02 15.28
N LEU A 357 17.98 -24.19 15.97
CA LEU A 357 19.25 -24.53 15.34
C LEU A 357 19.19 -25.89 14.63
N ALA A 358 18.56 -26.89 15.26
CA ALA A 358 18.35 -28.19 14.63
C ALA A 358 17.43 -28.12 13.40
N ALA A 359 16.40 -27.27 13.44
CA ALA A 359 15.48 -27.11 12.31
C ALA A 359 16.10 -26.32 11.15
N LEU A 360 16.92 -25.31 11.45
CA LEU A 360 17.51 -24.39 10.48
C LEU A 360 18.94 -24.76 10.08
N ALA A 361 19.45 -25.92 10.53
CA ALA A 361 20.76 -26.44 10.15
C ALA A 361 21.03 -26.44 8.63
N PRO A 362 20.07 -26.79 7.74
CA PRO A 362 20.29 -26.73 6.29
C PRO A 362 20.61 -25.33 5.75
N LEU A 363 20.24 -24.28 6.48
CA LEU A 363 20.48 -22.88 6.12
C LEU A 363 21.75 -22.31 6.75
N GLY A 364 22.53 -23.13 7.47
CA GLY A 364 23.75 -22.70 8.16
C GLY A 364 23.46 -21.77 9.35
N ALA A 365 22.38 -22.02 10.08
CA ALA A 365 21.92 -21.16 11.18
C ALA A 365 22.90 -21.11 12.36
N GLN A 366 23.21 -19.91 12.83
CA GLN A 366 24.03 -19.65 14.02
C GLN A 366 23.39 -18.56 14.88
N VAL A 367 23.42 -18.73 16.21
CA VAL A 367 22.95 -17.70 17.13
C VAL A 367 23.93 -16.53 17.13
N ALA A 368 23.44 -15.34 16.84
CA ALA A 368 24.22 -14.10 16.73
C ALA A 368 23.77 -13.03 17.74
N GLY A 369 23.26 -13.45 18.89
CA GLY A 369 22.79 -12.56 19.95
C GLY A 369 21.30 -12.22 19.84
N ASN A 370 20.95 -10.95 20.09
CA ASN A 370 19.58 -10.46 20.11
C ASN A 370 19.41 -9.33 19.09
N ILE A 371 18.18 -9.17 18.60
CA ILE A 371 17.78 -8.05 17.75
C ILE A 371 16.69 -7.24 18.47
N GLU A 372 16.89 -5.94 18.53
CA GLU A 372 15.90 -5.00 19.06
C GLU A 372 14.72 -4.88 18.07
N LEU A 373 13.51 -4.77 18.62
CA LEU A 373 12.27 -4.71 17.85
C LEU A 373 11.63 -3.33 17.98
N ASP A 374 11.62 -2.56 16.88
CA ASP A 374 10.89 -1.29 16.80
C ASP A 374 9.65 -1.45 15.90
N ALA A 375 8.52 -1.80 16.53
CA ALA A 375 7.25 -2.01 15.84
C ALA A 375 6.69 -0.77 15.11
N VAL A 376 7.24 0.43 15.37
CA VAL A 376 6.81 1.69 14.74
C VAL A 376 7.62 1.96 13.48
N LYS A 377 8.94 1.72 13.51
CA LYS A 377 9.83 1.96 12.37
C LYS A 377 9.87 0.77 11.41
N ASP A 378 9.83 -0.44 11.95
CA ASP A 378 10.11 -1.67 11.21
C ASP A 378 8.84 -2.50 10.97
N SER A 379 8.36 -2.52 9.72
CA SER A 379 7.18 -3.30 9.33
C SER A 379 7.37 -4.81 9.55
N TRP A 380 8.59 -5.32 9.35
CA TRP A 380 8.92 -6.72 9.60
C TRP A 380 8.84 -7.06 11.09
N ALA A 381 9.23 -6.14 11.98
CA ALA A 381 9.16 -6.33 13.43
C ALA A 381 7.71 -6.30 13.91
N LEU A 382 6.89 -5.41 13.36
CA LEU A 382 5.45 -5.39 13.61
C LEU A 382 4.80 -6.71 13.18
N GLY A 383 5.13 -7.23 11.99
CA GLY A 383 4.64 -8.53 11.52
C GLY A 383 5.05 -9.69 12.44
N LEU A 384 6.30 -9.73 12.89
CA LEU A 384 6.81 -10.71 13.86
C LEU A 384 6.01 -10.66 15.17
N LEU A 385 5.84 -9.46 15.73
CA LEU A 385 5.10 -9.25 16.98
C LEU A 385 3.63 -9.62 16.83
N TYR A 386 3.04 -9.37 15.67
CA TYR A 386 1.65 -9.70 15.40
C TYR A 386 1.44 -11.22 15.32
N ASP A 387 2.28 -11.95 14.57
CA ASP A 387 2.28 -13.42 14.54
C ASP A 387 2.48 -14.01 15.96
N ALA A 388 3.40 -13.43 16.73
CA ALA A 388 3.70 -13.84 18.10
C ALA A 388 2.53 -13.59 19.07
N LEU A 389 1.84 -12.45 18.95
CA LEU A 389 0.66 -12.11 19.75
C LEU A 389 -0.46 -13.12 19.52
N VAL A 390 -0.76 -13.46 18.27
CA VAL A 390 -1.80 -14.45 17.92
C VAL A 390 -1.44 -15.84 18.46
N THR A 391 -0.16 -16.20 18.39
CA THR A 391 0.35 -17.44 18.98
C THR A 391 0.19 -17.43 20.51
N ALA A 392 0.49 -16.31 21.17
CA ALA A 392 0.33 -16.16 22.62
C ALA A 392 -1.14 -16.20 23.07
N LEU A 393 -2.04 -15.58 22.30
CA LEU A 393 -3.48 -15.56 22.56
C LEU A 393 -4.15 -16.92 22.33
N SER A 394 -3.63 -17.77 21.44
CA SER A 394 -4.18 -19.12 21.20
C SER A 394 -3.63 -20.20 22.14
N ARG A 395 -2.45 -19.98 22.74
CA ARG A 395 -1.78 -21.01 23.53
C ARG A 395 -2.58 -21.43 24.77
N ASN A 396 -2.63 -22.74 25.01
CA ASN A 396 -3.32 -23.38 26.15
C ASN A 396 -4.80 -22.98 26.25
N ARG A 397 -5.40 -22.62 25.12
CA ARG A 397 -6.81 -22.24 25.01
C ARG A 397 -7.46 -23.07 23.90
N PRO A 398 -8.78 -23.23 23.92
CA PRO A 398 -9.51 -23.96 22.90
C PRO A 398 -9.73 -23.09 21.66
N LEU A 399 -8.66 -22.45 21.18
CA LEU A 399 -8.62 -21.52 20.07
C LEU A 399 -7.57 -21.97 19.06
N ILE A 400 -7.90 -21.88 17.78
CA ILE A 400 -7.04 -22.24 16.65
C ILE A 400 -6.62 -20.95 15.94
N PRO A 401 -5.32 -20.64 15.86
CA PRO A 401 -4.84 -19.48 15.13
C PRO A 401 -4.92 -19.70 13.62
N ARG A 402 -5.35 -18.66 12.91
CA ARG A 402 -5.39 -18.60 11.44
C ARG A 402 -4.62 -17.38 10.97
N PHE A 403 -3.46 -17.62 10.40
CA PHE A 403 -2.61 -16.57 9.85
C PHE A 403 -3.03 -16.29 8.39
N ARG A 404 -3.32 -15.02 8.08
CA ARG A 404 -3.54 -14.52 6.71
C ARG A 404 -2.75 -13.23 6.51
N ARG A 405 -2.53 -12.85 5.24
CA ARG A 405 -1.83 -11.61 4.85
C ARG A 405 -2.59 -10.34 5.26
N SER A 406 -3.92 -10.36 5.22
CA SER A 406 -4.80 -9.21 5.49
C SER A 406 -5.29 -9.11 6.94
N GLY A 407 -4.77 -9.93 7.85
CA GLY A 407 -5.17 -9.96 9.26
C GLY A 407 -5.26 -11.38 9.81
N HIS A 408 -4.93 -11.54 11.08
CA HIS A 408 -4.96 -12.84 11.74
C HIS A 408 -6.31 -13.05 12.43
N SER A 409 -6.69 -14.30 12.63
CA SER A 409 -7.89 -14.60 13.40
C SER A 409 -7.69 -15.80 14.32
N LEU A 410 -8.53 -15.88 15.34
CA LEU A 410 -8.65 -17.02 16.23
C LEU A 410 -10.05 -17.61 16.07
N VAL A 411 -10.15 -18.91 15.85
CA VAL A 411 -11.44 -19.61 15.78
C VAL A 411 -11.55 -20.64 16.89
N VAL A 412 -12.74 -20.88 17.41
CA VAL A 412 -13.00 -21.87 18.47
C VAL A 412 -12.69 -23.27 17.95
N ALA A 413 -11.94 -24.05 18.72
CA ALA A 413 -11.60 -25.42 18.39
C ALA A 413 -12.85 -26.32 18.44
N ALA A 414 -13.17 -26.97 17.31
CA ALA A 414 -14.23 -27.95 17.25
C ALA A 414 -13.86 -29.23 18.02
N PRO A 415 -14.85 -29.95 18.59
CA PRO A 415 -14.64 -31.26 19.20
C PRO A 415 -13.95 -32.22 18.22
N ARG A 416 -12.97 -33.02 18.69
CA ARG A 416 -12.33 -34.07 17.87
C ARG A 416 -12.98 -35.43 18.15
N VAL A 417 -13.10 -36.27 17.13
CA VAL A 417 -13.80 -37.58 17.17
C VAL A 417 -13.19 -38.55 18.22
N HIS A 418 -11.92 -38.39 18.58
CA HIS A 418 -11.21 -39.21 19.58
C HIS A 418 -10.68 -38.37 20.75
N GLU A 419 -11.39 -37.31 21.14
CA GLU A 419 -10.98 -36.46 22.27
C GLU A 419 -11.26 -37.14 23.62
N ASP A 420 -10.28 -37.11 24.51
CA ASP A 420 -10.38 -37.59 25.89
C ASP A 420 -11.49 -36.84 26.68
N GLN A 421 -12.22 -37.55 27.55
CA GLN A 421 -13.35 -36.99 28.30
C GLN A 421 -12.94 -35.81 29.19
N GLU A 422 -11.74 -35.84 29.77
CA GLU A 422 -11.22 -34.74 30.59
C GLU A 422 -10.97 -33.48 29.76
N ARG A 423 -10.41 -33.64 28.55
CA ARG A 423 -10.17 -32.51 27.63
C ARG A 423 -11.47 -31.90 27.14
N CYS A 424 -12.46 -32.74 26.85
CA CYS A 424 -13.80 -32.29 26.45
C CYS A 424 -14.47 -31.47 27.57
N ARG A 425 -14.41 -31.95 28.83
CA ARG A 425 -14.94 -31.22 29.99
C ARG A 425 -14.24 -29.88 30.20
N ARG A 426 -12.90 -29.86 30.16
CA ARG A 426 -12.11 -28.62 30.30
C ARG A 426 -12.45 -27.60 29.20
N ARG A 427 -12.50 -28.04 27.94
CA ARG A 427 -12.90 -27.18 26.82
C ARG A 427 -14.31 -26.61 26.99
N ALA A 428 -15.26 -27.45 27.43
CA ALA A 428 -16.63 -27.00 27.70
C ALA A 428 -16.71 -25.98 28.84
N GLN A 429 -15.88 -26.12 29.88
CA GLN A 429 -15.77 -25.14 30.97
C GLN A 429 -15.17 -23.81 30.48
N GLU A 430 -14.05 -23.86 29.76
CA GLU A 430 -13.37 -22.67 29.21
C GLU A 430 -14.24 -21.89 28.22
N LEU A 431 -15.05 -22.60 27.42
CA LEU A 431 -15.95 -22.00 26.43
C LEU A 431 -17.34 -21.66 26.97
N ASN A 432 -17.68 -22.00 28.22
CA ASN A 432 -19.05 -21.90 28.73
C ASN A 432 -19.60 -20.46 28.66
N LYS A 433 -18.80 -19.48 29.06
CA LYS A 433 -19.18 -18.06 29.00
C LYS A 433 -19.41 -17.59 27.56
N LEU A 434 -18.56 -18.03 26.64
CA LEU A 434 -18.67 -17.70 25.22
C LEU A 434 -19.93 -18.32 24.61
N ARG A 435 -20.21 -19.59 24.92
CA ARG A 435 -21.44 -20.28 24.49
C ARG A 435 -22.70 -19.58 25.04
N SER A 436 -22.68 -19.20 26.31
CA SER A 436 -23.79 -18.46 26.93
C SER A 436 -24.02 -17.10 26.26
N ALA A 437 -22.94 -16.35 25.97
CA ALA A 437 -23.04 -15.05 25.30
C ALA A 437 -23.55 -15.14 23.86
N TYR A 438 -23.20 -16.21 23.13
CA TYR A 438 -23.70 -16.46 21.79
C TYR A 438 -25.14 -17.01 21.76
N GLY A 439 -25.66 -17.52 22.88
CA GLY A 439 -26.98 -18.15 22.98
C GLY A 439 -27.15 -19.37 22.05
N SER A 440 -26.04 -19.95 21.58
CA SER A 440 -26.01 -21.02 20.59
C SER A 440 -24.66 -21.75 20.62
N GLU A 441 -24.59 -22.89 19.94
CA GLU A 441 -23.33 -23.62 19.79
C GLU A 441 -22.27 -22.79 19.05
N LEU A 442 -21.01 -22.94 19.48
CA LEU A 442 -19.87 -22.19 18.94
C LEU A 442 -19.25 -22.85 17.71
N THR A 443 -19.59 -24.11 17.46
CA THR A 443 -19.11 -24.89 16.32
C THR A 443 -20.24 -25.79 15.85
N GLY A 444 -20.37 -26.02 14.55
CA GLY A 444 -21.40 -26.89 14.03
C GLY A 444 -21.35 -26.97 12.51
N LYS A 445 -22.49 -27.29 11.88
CA LYS A 445 -22.67 -27.24 10.44
C LYS A 445 -23.71 -26.19 10.07
N VAL A 446 -23.48 -25.48 8.98
CA VAL A 446 -24.46 -24.56 8.41
C VAL A 446 -25.65 -25.40 7.92
N PRO A 447 -26.91 -25.06 8.30
CA PRO A 447 -28.11 -25.70 7.77
C PRO A 447 -28.10 -25.69 6.24
N ASP A 448 -28.58 -26.77 5.62
CA ASP A 448 -28.70 -26.98 4.17
C ASP A 448 -27.39 -27.09 3.37
N LEU A 449 -26.33 -26.40 3.79
CA LEU A 449 -25.01 -26.46 3.14
C LEU A 449 -24.11 -27.55 3.72
N MET A 450 -24.38 -28.01 4.94
CA MET A 450 -23.59 -29.00 5.69
C MET A 450 -22.09 -28.63 5.87
N LEU A 451 -21.73 -27.37 5.61
CA LEU A 451 -20.38 -26.84 5.77
C LEU A 451 -20.08 -26.57 7.25
N PRO A 452 -18.89 -26.94 7.76
CA PRO A 452 -18.58 -26.72 9.16
C PRO A 452 -18.34 -25.23 9.45
N TYR A 453 -18.87 -24.73 10.56
CA TYR A 453 -18.66 -23.37 11.04
C TYR A 453 -18.02 -23.36 12.43
N GLN A 454 -17.30 -22.27 12.72
CA GLN A 454 -16.66 -22.00 14.00
C GLN A 454 -16.80 -20.51 14.31
N GLU A 455 -17.20 -20.16 15.53
CA GLU A 455 -17.13 -18.77 15.99
C GLU A 455 -15.66 -18.38 16.21
N GLY A 456 -15.35 -17.11 15.96
CA GLY A 456 -13.99 -16.61 16.08
C GLY A 456 -13.92 -15.10 16.24
N VAL A 457 -12.69 -14.60 16.34
CA VAL A 457 -12.36 -13.17 16.33
C VAL A 457 -11.31 -12.90 15.28
N SER A 458 -11.53 -11.89 14.44
CA SER A 458 -10.47 -11.25 13.67
C SER A 458 -9.68 -10.38 14.63
N LEU A 459 -8.36 -10.37 14.52
CA LEU A 459 -7.48 -9.57 15.37
C LEU A 459 -6.89 -8.43 14.55
N LYS A 460 -6.46 -7.37 15.25
CA LYS A 460 -5.63 -6.28 14.72
C LYS A 460 -4.68 -5.79 15.81
N LEU A 461 -3.43 -5.55 15.45
CA LEU A 461 -2.43 -4.94 16.32
C LEU A 461 -2.13 -3.53 15.81
N GLU A 462 -2.55 -2.52 16.56
CA GLU A 462 -2.50 -1.12 16.12
C GLU A 462 -1.97 -0.22 17.23
N LYS A 463 -1.23 0.83 16.86
CA LYS A 463 -0.78 1.88 17.76
C LYS A 463 -1.69 3.11 17.63
N ILE A 464 -2.33 3.50 18.73
CA ILE A 464 -3.26 4.63 18.82
C ILE A 464 -2.91 5.45 20.06
N GLU A 465 -2.70 6.76 19.92
CA GLU A 465 -2.32 7.68 21.02
C GLU A 465 -1.11 7.17 21.83
N GLU A 466 -0.04 6.78 21.13
CA GLU A 466 1.18 6.22 21.72
C GLU A 466 1.01 4.89 22.49
N ARG A 467 -0.20 4.31 22.47
CA ARG A 467 -0.51 3.03 23.13
C ARG A 467 -0.78 1.95 22.10
N TRP A 468 -0.39 0.72 22.42
CA TRP A 468 -0.67 -0.44 21.58
C TRP A 468 -1.98 -1.10 21.97
N TRP A 469 -2.78 -1.45 20.98
CA TRP A 469 -4.09 -2.06 21.16
C TRP A 469 -4.19 -3.34 20.35
N CYS A 470 -4.76 -4.38 20.98
CA CYS A 470 -5.25 -5.57 20.30
C CYS A 470 -6.75 -5.38 20.04
N GLY A 471 -7.10 -4.88 18.86
CA GLY A 471 -8.47 -4.86 18.38
C GLY A 471 -8.92 -6.27 18.04
N PHE A 472 -10.15 -6.63 18.39
CA PHE A 472 -10.75 -7.90 18.04
C PHE A 472 -12.19 -7.72 17.54
N GLU A 473 -12.54 -8.43 16.47
CA GLU A 473 -13.86 -8.36 15.85
C GLU A 473 -14.48 -9.76 15.79
N PRO A 474 -15.50 -10.05 16.61
CA PRO A 474 -16.21 -11.32 16.58
C PRO A 474 -16.85 -11.59 15.21
N TYR A 475 -16.64 -12.79 14.67
CA TYR A 475 -17.22 -13.25 13.41
C TYR A 475 -17.47 -14.75 13.40
N THR A 476 -18.25 -15.24 12.43
CA THR A 476 -18.47 -16.68 12.22
C THR A 476 -17.67 -17.16 11.01
N PHE A 477 -16.66 -18.00 11.25
CA PHE A 477 -15.91 -18.68 10.20
C PHE A 477 -16.73 -19.85 9.64
N VAL A 478 -16.77 -20.00 8.32
CA VAL A 478 -17.37 -21.16 7.64
C VAL A 478 -16.30 -21.72 6.71
N ASP A 479 -16.04 -23.02 6.81
CA ASP A 479 -15.07 -23.69 5.95
C ASP A 479 -15.73 -24.01 4.60
N ILE A 480 -15.42 -23.19 3.60
CA ILE A 480 -15.91 -23.36 2.23
C ILE A 480 -14.80 -24.06 1.44
N PRO A 481 -15.03 -25.29 0.92
CA PRO A 481 -14.04 -26.01 0.13
C PRO A 481 -13.57 -25.14 -1.05
N ARG A 482 -12.24 -25.01 -1.21
CA ARG A 482 -11.69 -24.40 -2.41
C ARG A 482 -11.92 -25.36 -3.57
N ILE A 483 -12.56 -24.89 -4.63
CA ILE A 483 -12.59 -25.62 -5.90
C ILE A 483 -11.18 -25.53 -6.47
N ASP A 484 -10.47 -26.66 -6.52
CA ASP A 484 -9.14 -26.75 -7.11
C ASP A 484 -9.21 -26.35 -8.59
N ARG A 485 -8.58 -25.21 -8.92
CA ARG A 485 -8.22 -24.93 -10.32
C ARG A 485 -7.00 -25.78 -10.64
N LEU A 486 -7.03 -26.51 -11.77
CA LEU A 486 -5.89 -27.22 -12.35
C LEU A 486 -4.62 -26.36 -12.35
N PRO A 487 -3.42 -26.94 -12.24
CA PRO A 487 -2.18 -26.19 -12.09
C PRO A 487 -1.80 -25.55 -13.43
N ALA A 488 -2.17 -24.28 -13.61
CA ALA A 488 -1.48 -23.40 -14.54
C ALA A 488 -0.29 -22.79 -13.78
N GLY A 489 0.89 -22.78 -14.43
CA GLY A 489 2.16 -22.37 -13.85
C GLY A 489 2.09 -21.06 -13.08
N GLU A 490 2.76 -21.06 -11.93
CA GLU A 490 3.23 -19.94 -11.12
C GLU A 490 2.69 -18.54 -11.49
N THR A 491 1.48 -18.22 -11.06
CA THR A 491 1.12 -16.84 -10.67
C THR A 491 -0.13 -16.83 -9.80
N GLU A 492 0.04 -16.28 -8.60
CA GLU A 492 -0.96 -15.61 -7.76
C GLU A 492 -2.25 -16.36 -7.37
N SER A 493 -2.26 -16.84 -6.14
CA SER A 493 -3.45 -17.23 -5.39
C SER A 493 -4.36 -16.01 -5.16
N VAL A 494 -5.37 -15.88 -6.02
CA VAL A 494 -6.45 -14.89 -5.95
C VAL A 494 -7.10 -14.88 -4.56
N GLU A 495 -6.97 -13.72 -3.89
CA GLU A 495 -7.62 -13.37 -2.64
C GLU A 495 -9.10 -13.06 -2.91
N LEU A 496 -10.01 -13.83 -2.30
CA LEU A 496 -11.43 -13.46 -2.17
C LEU A 496 -11.64 -12.77 -0.82
N THR A 497 -11.24 -11.50 -0.71
CA THR A 497 -11.86 -10.52 0.18
C THR A 497 -11.38 -9.12 -0.19
N HIS A 498 -12.31 -8.24 -0.56
CA HIS A 498 -12.16 -6.86 -1.05
C HIS A 498 -11.76 -6.70 -2.52
N ASP A 499 -12.64 -7.15 -3.42
CA ASP A 499 -12.96 -6.46 -4.68
C ASP A 499 -14.21 -7.10 -5.31
N ILE A 500 -15.40 -6.72 -4.84
CA ILE A 500 -16.68 -7.27 -5.35
C ILE A 500 -17.21 -6.48 -6.56
N ILE A 501 -16.61 -5.34 -6.92
CA ILE A 501 -17.20 -4.42 -7.91
C ILE A 501 -16.64 -4.62 -9.33
N SER A 502 -15.49 -5.31 -9.53
CA SER A 502 -14.79 -5.29 -10.83
C SER A 502 -14.65 -6.63 -11.58
N ALA A 503 -15.41 -7.67 -11.23
CA ALA A 503 -15.39 -8.96 -11.97
C ALA A 503 -16.60 -9.15 -12.91
N PRO A 504 -16.43 -9.76 -14.10
CA PRO A 504 -17.53 -10.07 -15.04
C PRO A 504 -18.65 -10.91 -14.37
N PRO A 505 -19.93 -10.74 -14.77
CA PRO A 505 -21.09 -11.31 -14.07
C PRO A 505 -21.04 -12.83 -13.87
N ASP A 506 -20.49 -13.57 -14.83
CA ASP A 506 -20.48 -15.04 -14.83
C ASP A 506 -19.43 -15.69 -13.91
N ARG A 507 -18.61 -14.89 -13.21
CA ARG A 507 -17.54 -15.39 -12.30
C ARG A 507 -17.82 -15.18 -10.81
N ARG A 508 -18.98 -14.65 -10.43
CA ARG A 508 -19.41 -14.52 -9.02
C ARG A 508 -20.00 -15.83 -8.50
N GLY A 509 -19.15 -16.76 -8.11
CA GLY A 509 -19.55 -17.71 -7.07
C GLY A 509 -19.71 -16.92 -5.77
N GLY A 510 -20.94 -16.49 -5.46
CA GLY A 510 -21.24 -15.77 -4.22
C GLY A 510 -20.85 -16.61 -3.00
N ASP A 511 -20.56 -15.95 -1.88
CA ASP A 511 -20.35 -16.61 -0.60
C ASP A 511 -21.62 -17.42 -0.22
N PRO A 512 -21.61 -18.76 -0.33
CA PRO A 512 -22.82 -19.56 -0.20
C PRO A 512 -23.40 -19.50 1.21
N ALA A 513 -22.58 -19.18 2.22
CA ALA A 513 -23.00 -19.04 3.61
C ALA A 513 -23.25 -17.58 4.04
N GLY A 514 -23.23 -16.63 3.10
CA GLY A 514 -23.33 -15.20 3.37
C GLY A 514 -24.65 -14.78 4.01
N ASP A 515 -25.77 -15.26 3.46
CA ASP A 515 -27.11 -14.99 4.01
C ASP A 515 -27.28 -15.58 5.42
N TRP A 516 -26.88 -16.83 5.60
CA TRP A 516 -26.94 -17.49 6.91
C TRP A 516 -26.12 -16.74 7.98
N ARG A 517 -24.92 -16.25 7.63
CA ARG A 517 -24.13 -15.41 8.55
C ARG A 517 -24.85 -14.12 8.90
N ARG A 518 -25.41 -13.41 7.91
CA ARG A 518 -26.15 -12.17 8.15
C ARG A 518 -27.32 -12.41 9.11
N GLU A 519 -28.13 -13.43 8.88
CA GLU A 519 -29.27 -13.75 9.73
C GLU A 519 -28.87 -14.09 11.17
N ARG A 520 -27.76 -14.84 11.33
CA ARG A 520 -27.22 -15.22 12.64
C ARG A 520 -26.79 -14.01 13.47
N TRP A 521 -26.21 -12.99 12.83
CA TRP A 521 -25.75 -11.78 13.50
C TRP A 521 -26.82 -10.69 13.61
N ALA A 522 -27.81 -10.65 12.72
CA ALA A 522 -28.89 -9.65 12.71
C ALA A 522 -29.72 -9.62 14.00
N ARG A 523 -29.83 -10.76 14.70
CA ARG A 523 -30.58 -10.87 15.97
C ARG A 523 -29.80 -10.44 17.20
N LYS A 524 -28.53 -10.05 17.04
CA LYS A 524 -27.63 -9.68 18.14
C LYS A 524 -27.67 -8.17 18.38
N TYR A 525 -28.42 -7.75 19.38
CA TYR A 525 -28.52 -6.35 19.81
C TYR A 525 -27.38 -5.97 20.79
N ASN A 526 -27.28 -4.69 21.15
CA ASN A 526 -26.17 -4.13 21.95
C ASN A 526 -25.83 -4.92 23.22
N ARG A 527 -26.83 -5.43 23.94
CA ARG A 527 -26.60 -6.23 25.16
C ARG A 527 -25.86 -7.53 24.85
N GLN A 528 -26.30 -8.27 23.82
CA GLN A 528 -25.66 -9.52 23.42
C GLN A 528 -24.26 -9.27 22.86
N TRP A 529 -24.06 -8.17 22.10
CA TRP A 529 -22.74 -7.74 21.68
C TRP A 529 -21.80 -7.47 22.86
N ALA A 530 -22.27 -6.76 23.88
CA ALA A 530 -21.48 -6.48 25.07
C ALA A 530 -21.09 -7.76 25.82
N GLU A 531 -22.01 -8.73 25.93
CA GLU A 531 -21.75 -10.05 26.54
C GLU A 531 -20.74 -10.86 25.70
N ILE A 532 -20.82 -10.82 24.36
CA ILE A 532 -19.88 -11.48 23.44
C ILE A 532 -18.48 -10.88 23.56
N ILE A 533 -18.37 -9.55 23.54
CA ILE A 533 -17.11 -8.83 23.70
C ILE A 533 -16.49 -9.17 25.06
N ASP A 534 -17.29 -9.26 26.12
CA ASP A 534 -16.82 -9.62 27.46
C ASP A 534 -16.28 -11.05 27.51
N ALA A 535 -17.01 -12.00 26.94
CA ALA A 535 -16.59 -13.39 26.88
C ALA A 535 -15.28 -13.57 26.10
N TRP A 536 -15.14 -12.86 24.97
CA TRP A 536 -13.90 -12.84 24.19
C TRP A 536 -12.74 -12.19 24.93
N ALA A 537 -12.96 -11.04 25.57
CA ALA A 537 -11.92 -10.39 26.38
C ALA A 537 -11.41 -11.32 27.49
N GLN A 538 -12.31 -12.02 28.19
CA GLN A 538 -11.95 -12.95 29.25
C GLN A 538 -11.16 -14.16 28.73
N ILE A 539 -11.58 -14.81 27.64
CA ILE A 539 -10.85 -15.97 27.12
C ILE A 539 -9.45 -15.58 26.62
N LEU A 540 -9.32 -14.43 25.95
CA LEU A 540 -8.05 -13.93 25.41
C LEU A 540 -7.07 -13.54 26.52
N THR A 541 -7.56 -13.06 27.66
CA THR A 541 -6.73 -12.53 28.76
C THR A 541 -6.65 -13.44 29.98
N ALA A 542 -7.32 -14.59 29.97
CA ALA A 542 -7.31 -15.59 31.04
C ALA A 542 -5.89 -16.10 31.31
N THR A 543 -5.19 -15.44 32.23
CA THR A 543 -3.86 -15.73 32.74
C THR A 543 -3.75 -15.23 34.17
N ASN A 544 -3.00 -15.92 35.02
CA ASN A 544 -2.88 -15.56 36.45
C ASN A 544 -2.02 -14.31 36.66
N ASP A 545 -1.07 -14.03 35.76
CA ASP A 545 -0.08 -12.96 35.88
C ASP A 545 -0.28 -11.83 34.85
N ARG A 546 -1.44 -11.80 34.18
CA ARG A 546 -1.80 -10.84 33.11
C ARG A 546 -0.84 -10.85 31.91
N LYS A 547 -0.03 -11.90 31.76
CA LYS A 547 0.95 -12.03 30.68
C LYS A 547 0.64 -13.23 29.80
N VAL A 548 0.42 -12.97 28.51
CA VAL A 548 0.32 -14.03 27.51
C VAL A 548 1.69 -14.29 26.89
N ARG A 549 1.98 -15.57 26.63
CA ARG A 549 3.30 -16.04 26.19
C ARG A 549 3.15 -16.94 24.98
N ALA A 550 3.89 -16.68 23.90
CA ALA A 550 3.80 -17.49 22.68
C ALA A 550 4.22 -18.95 22.88
N PHE A 551 5.28 -19.19 23.65
CA PHE A 551 5.88 -20.53 23.83
C PHE A 551 6.04 -20.97 25.28
N GLY A 552 6.20 -20.03 26.22
CA GLY A 552 6.39 -20.24 27.68
C GLY A 552 7.62 -21.05 27.95
N LEU A 553 8.71 -20.53 27.44
CA LEU A 553 10.03 -21.11 27.57
C LEU A 553 10.55 -20.88 28.99
N ASN A 554 11.40 -21.80 29.45
CA ASN A 554 12.16 -21.60 30.68
C ASN A 554 13.31 -20.63 30.41
N ALA A 555 13.73 -19.89 31.43
CA ALA A 555 14.85 -18.96 31.32
C ALA A 555 16.12 -19.69 30.80
N GLY A 556 16.80 -19.08 29.83
CA GLY A 556 18.03 -19.62 29.24
C GLY A 556 17.85 -20.64 28.12
N THR A 557 16.62 -21.08 27.81
CA THR A 557 16.37 -22.08 26.75
C THR A 557 16.08 -21.48 25.37
N GLY A 558 15.85 -20.16 25.32
CA GLY A 558 15.48 -19.40 24.12
C GLY A 558 14.89 -18.05 24.49
N ILE A 559 14.27 -17.38 23.51
CA ILE A 559 13.56 -16.10 23.70
C ILE A 559 12.08 -16.29 23.41
N ASP A 560 11.24 -15.96 24.38
CA ASP A 560 9.79 -16.04 24.27
C ASP A 560 9.18 -14.65 24.02
N ALA A 561 8.05 -14.62 23.31
CA ALA A 561 7.28 -13.40 23.13
C ALA A 561 6.26 -13.27 24.27
N VAL A 562 6.50 -12.31 25.16
CA VAL A 562 5.66 -12.03 26.33
C VAL A 562 4.94 -10.69 26.16
N PHE A 563 3.61 -10.72 26.22
CA PHE A 563 2.76 -9.52 26.15
C PHE A 563 2.00 -9.36 27.47
N ALA A 564 2.00 -8.15 28.03
CA ALA A 564 1.09 -7.80 29.12
C ALA A 564 -0.16 -7.15 28.50
N ILE A 565 -1.33 -7.71 28.80
CA ILE A 565 -2.58 -7.29 28.16
C ILE A 565 -3.62 -6.99 29.25
N SER A 566 -4.29 -5.85 29.13
CA SER A 566 -5.40 -5.47 29.99
C SER A 566 -6.54 -6.47 29.86
N HIS A 567 -7.11 -6.88 31.00
CA HIS A 567 -8.32 -7.69 31.09
C HIS A 567 -9.61 -6.89 30.81
N VAL A 568 -9.50 -5.55 30.81
CA VAL A 568 -10.61 -4.64 30.52
C VAL A 568 -10.42 -4.08 29.12
N THR A 569 -11.51 -4.08 28.34
CA THR A 569 -11.53 -3.49 27.01
C THR A 569 -11.55 -1.96 27.07
N GLY A 570 -11.19 -1.30 25.97
CA GLY A 570 -11.33 0.15 25.82
C GLY A 570 -12.78 0.63 25.87
N TRP A 571 -12.97 1.90 26.24
CA TRP A 571 -14.27 2.55 26.36
C TRP A 571 -14.18 4.01 25.88
N SER A 572 -15.24 4.53 25.24
CA SER A 572 -15.34 5.92 24.78
C SER A 572 -15.84 6.84 25.89
N ARG A 573 -15.48 8.13 25.85
CA ARG A 573 -16.13 9.13 26.71
C ARG A 573 -17.54 9.48 26.19
N PRO A 574 -18.49 9.94 27.04
CA PRO A 574 -19.63 10.70 26.56
C PRO A 574 -19.17 11.97 25.84
N GLY A 575 -19.70 12.25 24.66
CA GLY A 575 -19.61 13.59 24.06
C GLY A 575 -20.42 14.58 24.89
N HIS A 576 -19.87 15.77 25.17
CA HIS A 576 -20.46 16.74 26.11
C HIS A 576 -21.81 17.35 25.68
N HIS A 577 -22.35 17.01 24.50
CA HIS A 577 -23.54 17.67 23.91
C HIS A 577 -24.49 16.73 23.14
N HIS A 578 -24.64 15.45 23.50
CA HIS A 578 -25.46 14.52 22.70
C HIS A 578 -26.98 14.59 23.04
N PRO A 579 -27.88 14.94 22.08
CA PRO A 579 -29.32 15.12 22.30
C PRO A 579 -30.10 13.88 22.76
N TYR A 580 -29.60 12.67 22.52
CA TYR A 580 -30.18 11.41 23.06
C TYR A 580 -30.27 11.38 24.60
N PHE A 581 -29.50 12.21 25.32
CA PHE A 581 -29.55 12.35 26.78
C PHE A 581 -30.40 13.53 27.26
N ASP A 582 -30.94 14.33 26.36
CA ASP A 582 -31.86 15.41 26.70
C ASP A 582 -33.29 14.87 26.63
N ARG A 583 -33.77 14.27 27.74
CA ARG A 583 -35.13 13.71 27.87
C ARG A 583 -36.18 14.78 28.17
N SER A 584 -36.19 15.85 27.39
CA SER A 584 -37.32 16.76 27.29
C SER A 584 -37.92 16.67 25.88
N LYS A 585 -38.54 15.53 25.57
CA LYS A 585 -39.66 15.39 24.63
C LYS A 585 -40.36 14.05 24.87
#